data_AF-A0A379WHI1-F1
#
_entry.id   AF-A0A379WHI1-F1
#
_cell.length_a   1.000
_cell.length_b   1.000
_cell.length_c   1.000
_cell.angle_alpha   90.00
_cell.angle_beta   90.00
_cell.angle_gamma   90.00
#
_symmetry.space_group_name_H-M   'P 1'
#
loop_
_entity.id
_entity.type
_entity.pdbx_description
1 polymer ?
#
loop_
_entity_poly.entity_id
_entity_poly.type
_entity_poly.pdbx_seq_one_letter_code
_entity_poly.pdbx_strand_id
1 'polypeptide(L)'
;MDVSTQQVVSVGASLIPFLEHDDANRALMGANMQRQAVPTLRADKPLVGTGMERAVAVDSGVTAVAKRGGTVQYVDASRIVIKVNEDEMYPGEAGIDIYNLTKYTRSNQNTCINQMPCVSLGEPVERGDVLADGPSTDLGELALGQNMRVAFMPWTATTSKTPSSYPSVLSRKTVSPPSTFRNWRACPVTPSWAGRDHR
;
A
#
# COMPACT_ATOMS: atom_id res chain seq x y z
N MET A 1 -0.55 -0.23 -34.62
CA MET A 1 -0.42 1.02 -33.87
C MET A 1 -0.56 0.64 -32.40
N ASP A 2 0.43 0.99 -31.58
CA ASP A 2 0.44 0.63 -30.16
C ASP A 2 -0.66 1.37 -29.40
N VAL A 3 -1.34 0.70 -28.46
CA VAL A 3 -2.54 1.23 -27.78
C VAL A 3 -2.16 2.11 -26.60
N SER A 4 -1.09 1.77 -25.88
CA SER A 4 -0.58 2.55 -24.75
C SER A 4 0.94 2.38 -24.61
N THR A 5 1.63 3.42 -24.14
CA THR A 5 3.06 3.36 -23.82
C THR A 5 3.37 2.41 -22.66
N GLN A 6 2.40 2.15 -21.80
CA GLN A 6 2.54 1.25 -20.65
C GLN A 6 2.41 -0.24 -21.02
N GLN A 7 1.99 -0.57 -22.25
CA GLN A 7 1.79 -1.97 -22.66
C GLN A 7 3.08 -2.80 -22.70
N VAL A 8 4.24 -2.13 -22.79
CA VAL A 8 5.56 -2.77 -22.89
C VAL A 8 6.09 -3.20 -21.52
N VAL A 9 5.60 -2.60 -20.44
CA VAL A 9 6.13 -2.78 -19.08
C VAL A 9 5.20 -3.63 -18.22
N SER A 10 5.77 -4.42 -17.31
CA SER A 10 5.00 -5.20 -16.34
C SER A 10 4.30 -4.30 -15.31
N VAL A 11 3.24 -4.81 -14.67
CA VAL A 11 2.48 -4.09 -13.62
C VAL A 11 3.37 -3.56 -12.48
N GLY A 12 4.42 -4.30 -12.09
CA GLY A 12 5.35 -3.84 -11.06
C GLY A 12 6.27 -2.71 -11.55
N ALA A 13 6.70 -2.78 -12.81
CA ALA A 13 7.54 -1.73 -13.40
C ALA A 13 6.73 -0.45 -13.71
N SER A 14 5.44 -0.58 -14.04
CA SER A 14 4.56 0.57 -14.28
C SER A 14 4.22 1.35 -13.01
N LEU A 15 4.49 0.81 -11.81
CA LEU A 15 4.39 1.52 -10.53
C LEU A 15 5.63 2.36 -10.19
N ILE A 16 6.72 2.25 -10.97
CA ILE A 16 7.94 3.03 -10.74
C ILE A 16 7.79 4.38 -11.45
N PRO A 17 7.70 5.51 -10.73
CA PRO A 17 7.70 6.82 -11.38
C PRO A 17 9.08 7.10 -11.97
N PHE A 18 9.13 7.86 -13.08
CA PHE A 18 10.36 8.24 -13.77
C PHE A 18 11.18 7.03 -14.29
N LEU A 19 10.50 5.95 -14.69
CA LEU A 19 11.13 4.73 -15.20
C LEU A 19 12.03 5.01 -16.42
N GLU A 20 11.69 6.00 -17.23
CA GLU A 20 12.46 6.48 -18.39
C GLU A 20 13.85 7.05 -18.04
N HIS A 21 14.07 7.40 -16.77
CA HIS A 21 15.32 7.97 -16.27
C HIS A 21 16.18 6.96 -15.49
N ASP A 22 15.66 5.78 -15.19
CA ASP A 22 16.37 4.71 -14.50
C ASP A 22 16.95 3.69 -15.49
N ASP A 23 18.06 3.05 -15.12
CA ASP A 23 18.58 1.92 -15.90
C ASP A 23 17.74 0.65 -15.68
N ALA A 24 17.77 -0.25 -16.67
CA ALA A 24 16.96 -1.46 -16.66
C ALA A 24 17.23 -2.39 -15.45
N ASN A 25 18.47 -2.43 -14.94
CA ASN A 25 18.80 -3.28 -13.80
C ASN A 25 18.24 -2.68 -12.50
N ARG A 26 18.30 -1.36 -12.32
CA ARG A 26 17.64 -0.66 -11.21
C ARG A 26 16.13 -0.84 -11.24
N ALA A 27 15.52 -0.69 -12.42
CA ALA A 27 14.08 -0.92 -12.60
C ALA A 27 13.68 -2.36 -12.22
N LEU A 28 14.46 -3.36 -12.66
CA LEU A 28 14.24 -4.76 -12.32
C LEU A 28 14.36 -5.02 -10.81
N MET A 29 15.39 -4.46 -10.18
CA MET A 29 15.58 -4.57 -8.73
C MET A 29 14.43 -3.88 -7.99
N GLY A 30 14.03 -2.68 -8.41
CA GLY A 30 12.92 -1.92 -7.83
C GLY A 30 11.61 -2.70 -7.85
N ALA A 31 11.23 -3.22 -9.02
CA ALA A 31 9.99 -4.00 -9.17
C ALA A 31 10.00 -5.29 -8.31
N ASN A 32 11.15 -5.94 -8.15
CA ASN A 32 11.27 -7.14 -7.30
C ASN A 32 11.26 -6.79 -5.80
N MET A 33 11.90 -5.69 -5.41
CA MET A 33 11.90 -5.21 -4.02
C MET A 33 10.50 -4.79 -3.57
N GLN A 34 9.70 -4.17 -4.46
CA GLN A 34 8.31 -3.81 -4.17
C GLN A 34 7.45 -5.02 -3.75
N ARG A 35 7.64 -6.19 -4.36
CA ARG A 35 6.90 -7.41 -3.98
C ARG A 35 7.24 -7.95 -2.59
N GLN A 36 8.37 -7.54 -2.04
CA GLN A 36 8.84 -7.95 -0.71
C GLN A 36 8.46 -6.94 0.37
N ALA A 37 7.84 -5.80 0.00
CA ALA A 37 7.38 -4.81 0.95
C ALA A 37 6.31 -5.41 1.87
N VAL A 38 6.55 -5.32 3.18
CA VAL A 38 5.60 -5.77 4.20
C VAL A 38 4.65 -4.61 4.52
N PRO A 39 3.32 -4.87 4.65
CA PRO A 39 2.37 -3.83 5.03
C PRO A 39 2.75 -3.12 6.32
N THR A 40 2.74 -1.79 6.25
CA THR A 40 2.95 -0.94 7.42
C THR A 40 1.69 -0.92 8.30
N LEU A 41 1.84 -0.54 9.58
CA LEU A 41 0.69 -0.42 10.49
C LEU A 41 -0.30 0.67 10.03
N ARG A 42 0.23 1.73 9.42
CA ARG A 42 -0.53 2.82 8.81
C ARG A 42 -0.08 2.95 7.36
N ALA A 43 -0.97 2.60 6.45
CA ALA A 43 -0.81 2.88 5.04
C ALA A 43 -0.74 4.40 4.82
N ASP A 44 0.10 4.83 3.90
CA ASP A 44 0.24 6.23 3.48
C ASP A 44 0.39 6.21 1.96
N LYS A 45 -0.56 6.83 1.27
CA LYS A 45 -0.54 6.87 -0.20
C LYS A 45 0.76 7.49 -0.74
N PRO A 46 1.30 6.99 -1.86
CA PRO A 46 2.50 7.57 -2.44
C PRO A 46 2.24 9.01 -2.88
N LEU A 47 3.10 9.96 -2.48
CA LEU A 47 2.99 11.35 -2.93
C LEU A 47 3.33 11.51 -4.43
N VAL A 48 4.13 10.57 -4.96
CA VAL A 48 4.51 10.51 -6.36
C VAL A 48 4.17 9.11 -6.86
N GLY A 49 3.15 9.02 -7.72
CA GLY A 49 2.65 7.77 -8.30
C GLY A 49 2.49 7.87 -9.81
N THR A 50 2.06 6.77 -10.43
CA THR A 50 1.89 6.65 -11.89
C THR A 50 0.42 6.57 -12.32
N GLY A 51 -0.50 6.43 -11.36
CA GLY A 51 -1.94 6.21 -11.57
C GLY A 51 -2.32 4.73 -11.68
N MET A 52 -1.35 3.81 -11.74
CA MET A 52 -1.59 2.37 -11.75
C MET A 52 -1.95 1.82 -10.36
N GLU A 53 -1.72 2.58 -9.30
CA GLU A 53 -1.92 2.19 -7.90
C GLU A 53 -3.38 1.79 -7.64
N ARG A 54 -4.33 2.54 -8.19
CA ARG A 54 -5.77 2.25 -8.04
C ARG A 54 -6.16 0.96 -8.75
N ALA A 55 -5.69 0.77 -9.97
CA ALA A 55 -5.98 -0.46 -10.74
C ALA A 55 -5.45 -1.69 -10.01
N VAL A 56 -4.22 -1.64 -9.51
CA VAL A 56 -3.62 -2.75 -8.77
C VAL A 56 -4.36 -3.03 -7.45
N ALA A 57 -4.75 -1.99 -6.70
CA ALA A 57 -5.49 -2.17 -5.46
C ALA A 57 -6.85 -2.85 -5.70
N VAL A 58 -7.63 -2.35 -6.67
CA VAL A 58 -8.96 -2.88 -7.01
C VAL A 58 -8.87 -4.31 -7.56
N ASP A 59 -7.96 -4.57 -8.52
CA ASP A 59 -7.85 -5.87 -9.18
C ASP A 59 -7.25 -6.96 -8.28
N SER A 60 -6.51 -6.57 -7.23
CA SER A 60 -5.91 -7.53 -6.29
C SER A 60 -6.94 -8.27 -5.42
N GLY A 61 -8.16 -7.73 -5.29
CA GLY A 61 -9.22 -8.29 -4.45
C GLY A 61 -8.97 -8.20 -2.94
N VAL A 62 -7.93 -7.47 -2.50
CA VAL A 62 -7.68 -7.25 -1.06
C VAL A 62 -8.60 -6.18 -0.47
N THR A 63 -9.08 -5.26 -1.31
CA THR A 63 -10.06 -4.22 -0.96
C THR A 63 -11.48 -4.73 -1.13
N ALA A 64 -12.41 -4.27 -0.30
CA ALA A 64 -13.83 -4.53 -0.50
C ALA A 64 -14.39 -3.52 -1.52
N VAL A 65 -14.91 -4.01 -2.65
CA VAL A 65 -15.44 -3.18 -3.74
C VAL A 65 -16.95 -3.31 -3.81
N ALA A 66 -17.65 -2.20 -4.04
CA ALA A 66 -19.09 -2.15 -4.23
C ALA A 66 -19.49 -2.83 -5.54
N LYS A 67 -20.30 -3.89 -5.45
CA LYS A 67 -20.83 -4.59 -6.63
C LYS A 67 -21.90 -3.79 -7.36
N ARG A 68 -22.66 -2.99 -6.61
CA ARG A 68 -23.82 -2.21 -7.05
C ARG A 68 -23.75 -0.83 -6.39
N GLY A 69 -24.21 0.18 -7.11
CA GLY A 69 -24.28 1.55 -6.62
C GLY A 69 -25.42 1.76 -5.62
N GLY A 70 -25.21 2.59 -4.60
CA GLY A 70 -26.19 2.77 -3.53
C GLY A 70 -25.81 3.85 -2.54
N THR A 71 -26.52 3.86 -1.41
CA THR A 71 -26.20 4.72 -0.27
C THR A 71 -25.81 3.85 0.92
N VAL A 72 -24.74 4.25 1.61
CA VAL A 72 -24.25 3.53 2.78
C VAL A 72 -25.22 3.71 3.95
N GLN A 73 -25.88 2.61 4.38
CA GLN A 73 -26.86 2.64 5.47
C GLN A 73 -26.18 2.42 6.83
N TYR A 74 -25.18 1.54 6.89
CA TYR A 74 -24.48 1.20 8.12
C TYR A 74 -23.00 0.94 7.85
N VAL A 75 -22.13 1.56 8.64
CA VAL A 75 -20.68 1.37 8.62
C VAL A 75 -20.24 0.98 10.01
N ASP A 76 -19.53 -0.13 10.09
CA ASP A 76 -18.82 -0.56 11.26
C ASP A 76 -17.45 -1.09 10.84
N ALA A 77 -16.56 -1.24 11.82
CA ALA A 77 -15.27 -1.87 11.58
C ALA A 77 -15.47 -3.27 10.96
N SER A 78 -16.46 -4.04 11.38
CA SER A 78 -16.61 -5.45 10.97
C SER A 78 -17.47 -5.67 9.72
N ARG A 79 -18.40 -4.75 9.43
CA ARG A 79 -19.34 -4.92 8.31
C ARG A 79 -19.80 -3.58 7.75
N ILE A 80 -20.09 -3.56 6.46
CA ILE A 80 -20.66 -2.42 5.74
C ILE A 80 -21.99 -2.87 5.11
N VAL A 81 -23.03 -2.08 5.26
CA VAL A 81 -24.35 -2.33 4.67
C VAL A 81 -24.70 -1.20 3.73
N ILE A 82 -24.99 -1.55 2.49
CA ILE A 82 -25.34 -0.61 1.43
C ILE A 82 -26.79 -0.86 1.04
N LYS A 83 -27.57 0.22 1.03
CA LYS A 83 -28.90 0.23 0.42
C LYS A 83 -28.72 0.52 -1.06
N VAL A 84 -29.08 -0.45 -1.90
CA VAL A 84 -28.90 -0.34 -3.34
C VAL A 84 -29.94 0.60 -3.94
N ASN A 85 -29.55 1.34 -4.97
CA ASN A 85 -30.48 2.19 -5.72
C ASN A 85 -31.49 1.35 -6.51
N GLU A 86 -32.69 1.89 -6.73
CA GLU A 86 -33.78 1.19 -7.43
C GLU A 86 -33.43 0.91 -8.90
N ASP A 87 -32.60 1.75 -9.52
CA ASP A 87 -32.16 1.62 -10.93
C ASP A 87 -31.36 0.34 -11.20
N GLU A 88 -30.57 -0.10 -10.21
CA GLU A 88 -29.76 -1.33 -10.29
C GLU A 88 -30.43 -2.50 -9.58
N MET A 89 -31.71 -2.39 -9.23
CA MET A 89 -32.45 -3.41 -8.47
C MET A 89 -33.01 -4.53 -9.34
N TYR A 90 -32.56 -5.76 -9.09
CA TYR A 90 -33.21 -6.93 -9.65
C TYR A 90 -34.57 -7.15 -8.99
N PRO A 91 -35.64 -7.35 -9.78
CA PRO A 91 -36.97 -7.61 -9.24
C PRO A 91 -36.95 -8.92 -8.43
N GLY A 92 -37.20 -8.83 -7.11
CA GLY A 92 -37.31 -9.99 -6.21
C GLY A 92 -36.16 -10.17 -5.21
N GLU A 93 -35.08 -9.38 -5.28
CA GLU A 93 -34.02 -9.38 -4.26
C GLU A 93 -34.24 -8.30 -3.21
N ALA A 94 -33.80 -8.59 -1.97
CA ALA A 94 -33.69 -7.55 -0.94
C ALA A 94 -32.63 -6.53 -1.40
N GLY A 95 -33.01 -5.26 -1.59
CA GLY A 95 -32.13 -4.16 -2.04
C GLY A 95 -31.09 -3.72 -1.01
N ILE A 96 -30.51 -4.67 -0.26
CA ILE A 96 -29.54 -4.45 0.81
C ILE A 96 -28.36 -5.40 0.57
N ASP A 97 -27.20 -4.83 0.29
CA ASP A 97 -25.95 -5.58 0.16
C ASP A 97 -25.15 -5.50 1.47
N ILE A 98 -24.71 -6.65 1.97
CA ILE A 98 -23.92 -6.76 3.21
C ILE A 98 -22.51 -7.23 2.87
N TYR A 99 -21.52 -6.42 3.25
CA TYR A 99 -20.10 -6.71 3.09
C TYR A 99 -19.47 -6.97 4.46
N ASN A 100 -19.01 -8.20 4.69
CA ASN A 100 -18.30 -8.56 5.92
C ASN A 100 -16.80 -8.35 5.71
N LEU A 101 -16.17 -7.60 6.61
CA LEU A 101 -14.75 -7.26 6.53
C LEU A 101 -13.89 -8.27 7.27
N THR A 102 -12.73 -8.59 6.71
CA THR A 102 -11.75 -9.47 7.34
C THR A 102 -10.89 -8.67 8.32
N LYS A 103 -10.88 -9.09 9.59
CA LYS A 103 -10.12 -8.44 10.66
C LYS A 103 -8.98 -9.33 11.15
N TYR A 104 -7.81 -8.71 11.32
CA TYR A 104 -6.62 -9.26 11.98
C TYR A 104 -6.35 -10.74 11.69
N THR A 105 -6.41 -11.12 10.42
CA THR A 105 -6.16 -12.49 9.98
C THR A 105 -4.70 -12.66 9.57
N ARG A 106 -4.12 -13.81 9.88
CA ARG A 106 -2.72 -14.13 9.55
C ARG A 106 -2.60 -14.49 8.06
N SER A 107 -1.61 -13.92 7.37
CA SER A 107 -1.24 -14.31 6.01
C SER A 107 -0.27 -15.49 5.97
N ASN A 108 -0.05 -16.05 4.78
CA ASN A 108 0.92 -17.13 4.54
C ASN A 108 2.36 -16.73 4.91
N GLN A 109 2.71 -15.45 4.74
CA GLN A 109 4.01 -14.89 5.09
C GLN A 109 4.05 -14.34 6.52
N ASN A 110 3.08 -14.70 7.37
CA ASN A 110 2.95 -14.25 8.76
C ASN A 110 2.75 -12.73 8.93
N THR A 111 2.23 -12.07 7.91
CA THR A 111 1.81 -10.67 7.99
C THR A 111 0.35 -10.56 8.44
N CYS A 112 -0.09 -9.34 8.77
CA CYS A 112 -1.46 -9.06 9.18
C CYS A 112 -2.30 -8.64 7.97
N ILE A 113 -3.41 -9.35 7.73
CA ILE A 113 -4.45 -8.95 6.79
C ILE A 113 -5.56 -8.32 7.61
N ASN A 114 -5.77 -7.02 7.42
CA ASN A 114 -6.80 -6.26 8.10
C ASN A 114 -7.42 -5.28 7.13
N GLN A 115 -8.74 -5.36 6.98
CA GLN A 115 -9.50 -4.40 6.19
C GLN A 115 -10.01 -3.25 7.08
N MET A 116 -10.01 -2.03 6.58
CA MET A 116 -10.56 -0.86 7.28
C MET A 116 -11.61 -0.18 6.39
N PRO A 117 -12.81 0.11 6.91
CA PRO A 117 -13.81 0.85 6.14
C PRO A 117 -13.29 2.25 5.82
N CYS A 118 -13.42 2.69 4.56
CA CYS A 118 -13.05 4.04 4.11
C CYS A 118 -14.25 4.97 3.93
N VAL A 119 -15.44 4.40 3.70
CA VAL A 119 -16.70 5.15 3.49
C VAL A 119 -17.36 5.60 4.79
N SER A 120 -18.13 6.68 4.70
CA SER A 120 -18.92 7.23 5.82
C SER A 120 -20.40 6.86 5.72
N LEU A 121 -21.11 6.94 6.85
CA LEU A 121 -22.56 6.75 6.91
C LEU A 121 -23.29 7.79 6.04
N GLY A 122 -24.19 7.32 5.18
CA GLY A 122 -24.99 8.18 4.29
C GLY A 122 -24.28 8.65 3.03
N GLU A 123 -23.05 8.19 2.78
CA GLU A 123 -22.31 8.51 1.56
C GLU A 123 -22.91 7.76 0.35
N PRO A 124 -23.11 8.44 -0.80
CA PRO A 124 -23.45 7.78 -2.05
C PRO A 124 -22.21 7.09 -2.62
N VAL A 125 -22.36 5.84 -3.04
CA VAL A 125 -21.29 5.02 -3.63
C VAL A 125 -21.72 4.51 -5.00
N GLU A 126 -20.79 4.49 -5.95
CA GLU A 126 -21.05 3.95 -7.28
C GLU A 126 -20.56 2.50 -7.40
N ARG A 127 -20.99 1.83 -8.46
CA ARG A 127 -20.50 0.49 -8.78
C ARG A 127 -19.00 0.55 -9.09
N GLY A 128 -18.23 -0.26 -8.38
CA GLY A 128 -16.76 -0.30 -8.53
C GLY A 128 -16.00 0.57 -7.54
N ASP A 129 -16.69 1.30 -6.66
CA ASP A 129 -16.03 2.07 -5.61
C ASP A 129 -15.51 1.18 -4.48
N VAL A 130 -14.40 1.59 -3.88
CA VAL A 130 -13.78 0.90 -2.75
C VAL A 130 -14.52 1.30 -1.47
N LEU A 131 -15.06 0.30 -0.77
CA LEU A 131 -15.80 0.45 0.49
C LEU A 131 -14.91 0.27 1.72
N ALA A 132 -13.92 -0.62 1.59
CA ALA A 132 -12.93 -0.85 2.61
C ALA A 132 -11.57 -1.11 1.98
N ASP A 133 -10.58 -0.44 2.55
CA ASP A 133 -9.17 -0.64 2.24
C ASP A 133 -8.69 -1.95 2.85
N GLY A 134 -7.79 -2.62 2.13
CA GLY A 134 -7.07 -3.80 2.59
C GLY A 134 -5.71 -3.46 3.23
N PRO A 135 -4.87 -4.47 3.46
CA PRO A 135 -3.49 -4.25 3.87
C PRO A 135 -2.71 -3.54 2.75
N SER A 136 -1.92 -2.51 3.10
CA SER A 136 -1.15 -1.70 2.15
C SER A 136 -1.98 -0.98 1.09
N THR A 137 -3.19 -0.56 1.42
CA THR A 137 -3.99 0.33 0.56
C THR A 137 -4.52 1.51 1.37
N ASP A 138 -4.62 2.67 0.73
CA ASP A 138 -5.16 3.91 1.32
C ASP A 138 -6.11 4.55 0.31
N LEU A 139 -7.39 4.69 0.66
CA LEU A 139 -8.44 5.26 -0.19
C LEU A 139 -8.52 4.63 -1.59
N GLY A 140 -8.34 3.30 -1.65
CA GLY A 140 -8.35 2.56 -2.91
C GLY A 140 -7.08 2.69 -3.76
N GLU A 141 -6.03 3.34 -3.27
CA GLU A 141 -4.70 3.36 -3.90
C GLU A 141 -3.74 2.39 -3.19
N LEU A 142 -2.84 1.77 -3.95
CA LEU A 142 -1.79 0.92 -3.41
C LEU A 142 -0.75 1.75 -2.64
N ALA A 143 -0.59 1.45 -1.35
CA ALA A 143 0.29 2.11 -0.40
C ALA A 143 1.22 1.09 0.28
N LEU A 144 2.24 0.63 -0.45
CA LEU A 144 3.21 -0.37 0.04
C LEU A 144 4.15 0.14 1.15
N GLY A 145 4.25 1.46 1.34
CA GLY A 145 5.23 2.09 2.22
C GLY A 145 4.74 3.39 2.83
N GLN A 146 5.70 4.25 3.22
CA GLN A 146 5.42 5.57 3.77
C GLN A 146 6.34 6.61 3.16
N ASN A 147 5.82 7.83 3.00
CA ASN A 147 6.63 8.94 2.51
C ASN A 147 7.51 9.47 3.64
N MET A 148 8.81 9.60 3.37
CA MET A 148 9.77 10.15 4.32
C MET A 148 10.47 11.36 3.76
N ARG A 149 10.79 12.31 4.65
CA ARG A 149 11.64 13.46 4.29
C ARG A 149 13.09 13.02 4.23
N VAL A 150 13.66 13.02 3.03
CA VAL A 150 15.04 12.61 2.75
C VAL A 150 15.89 13.83 2.41
N ALA A 151 17.16 13.82 2.82
CA ALA A 151 18.16 14.81 2.43
C ALA A 151 19.44 14.09 1.97
N PHE A 152 19.93 14.45 0.79
CA PHE A 152 21.20 13.94 0.27
C PHE A 152 22.33 14.86 0.73
N MET A 153 23.01 14.47 1.81
CA MET A 153 24.20 15.17 2.31
C MET A 153 25.18 14.18 2.93
N PRO A 154 26.49 14.42 2.82
CA PRO A 154 27.47 13.65 3.59
C PRO A 154 27.22 13.91 5.09
N TRP A 155 26.86 12.88 5.84
CA TRP A 155 26.63 12.96 7.28
C TRP A 155 27.80 12.34 8.04
N THR A 156 28.31 13.08 9.03
CA THR A 156 29.58 12.83 9.72
C THR A 156 29.60 11.61 10.65
N ALA A 157 28.46 10.94 10.88
CA ALA A 157 28.38 9.84 11.84
C ALA A 157 28.58 8.42 11.27
N THR A 158 28.50 8.22 9.95
CA THR A 158 28.50 6.87 9.34
C THR A 158 29.47 6.70 8.17
N THR A 159 30.35 7.66 7.92
CA THR A 159 31.41 7.54 6.89
C THR A 159 32.56 6.66 7.39
N SER A 160 32.27 5.44 7.86
CA SER A 160 33.29 4.41 8.04
C SER A 160 33.55 3.72 6.70
N LYS A 161 34.83 3.69 6.32
CA LYS A 161 35.43 3.29 5.05
C LYS A 161 35.10 1.85 4.59
N THR A 162 33.91 1.58 4.08
CA THR A 162 33.64 0.41 3.22
C THR A 162 32.80 0.83 2.02
N PRO A 163 33.29 0.68 0.77
CA PRO A 163 32.63 1.19 -0.44
C PRO A 163 31.39 0.40 -0.88
N SER A 164 30.93 -0.58 -0.10
CA SER A 164 29.89 -1.54 -0.50
C SER A 164 28.49 -1.21 0.04
N SER A 165 28.38 -0.40 1.10
CA SER A 165 27.09 -0.05 1.69
C SER A 165 27.05 1.42 2.07
N TYR A 166 26.14 2.17 1.46
CA TYR A 166 25.76 3.50 1.95
C TYR A 166 24.70 3.31 3.04
N PRO A 167 25.04 3.44 4.34
CA PRO A 167 24.06 3.29 5.40
C PRO A 167 23.05 4.44 5.34
N SER A 168 21.77 4.12 5.22
CA SER A 168 20.70 5.10 5.41
C SER A 168 20.60 5.44 6.90
N VAL A 169 20.67 6.73 7.23
CA VAL A 169 20.54 7.21 8.61
C VAL A 169 19.08 7.59 8.87
N LEU A 170 18.42 6.82 9.74
CA LEU A 170 17.01 7.06 10.10
C LEU A 170 16.89 7.93 11.35
N SER A 171 15.98 8.90 11.30
CA SER A 171 15.60 9.71 12.46
C SER A 171 14.82 8.90 13.48
N ARG A 172 15.04 9.09 14.78
CA ARG A 172 14.19 8.46 15.81
C ARG A 172 12.73 8.90 15.76
N LYS A 173 12.44 10.05 15.14
CA LYS A 173 11.07 10.54 14.98
C LYS A 173 10.21 9.65 14.09
N THR A 174 10.81 8.83 13.23
CA THR A 174 10.06 7.90 12.36
C THR A 174 9.77 6.56 13.06
N VAL A 175 10.40 6.28 14.20
CA VAL A 175 10.32 4.98 14.90
C VAL A 175 9.42 5.04 16.15
N SER A 176 8.96 6.21 16.59
CA SER A 176 8.21 6.38 17.84
C SER A 176 6.97 7.26 17.70
N PRO A 177 5.82 6.91 18.33
CA PRO A 177 4.68 7.82 18.44
C PRO A 177 5.08 9.08 19.24
N PRO A 178 4.41 10.22 19.02
CA PRO A 178 4.93 11.57 19.30
C PRO A 178 5.11 11.97 20.78
N SER A 179 5.12 11.04 21.74
CA SER A 179 5.12 11.34 23.19
C SER A 179 6.48 11.29 23.89
N THR A 180 7.59 10.91 23.25
CA THR A 180 8.91 10.81 23.91
C THR A 180 10.00 11.60 23.19
N PHE A 181 9.96 12.92 23.38
CA PHE A 181 11.08 13.81 23.08
C PHE A 181 12.22 13.58 24.07
N ARG A 182 13.24 12.78 23.70
CA ARG A 182 14.66 13.02 24.04
C ARG A 182 15.61 12.01 23.38
N ASN A 183 16.64 12.58 22.74
CA ASN A 183 17.88 11.98 22.21
C ASN A 183 17.80 11.02 21.03
N TRP A 184 18.64 11.28 20.01
CA TRP A 184 18.86 10.51 18.78
C TRP A 184 19.86 9.37 19.05
N ARG A 185 19.63 8.18 18.49
CA ARG A 185 20.64 7.12 18.32
C ARG A 185 20.45 6.52 16.93
N ALA A 186 21.57 6.24 16.28
CA ALA A 186 21.62 5.50 15.02
C ALA A 186 21.08 4.07 15.22
N CYS A 187 20.15 3.64 14.36
CA CYS A 187 19.79 2.24 14.21
C CYS A 187 20.63 1.67 13.05
N PRO A 188 21.50 0.67 13.29
CA PRO A 188 22.13 -0.05 12.20
C PRO A 188 21.09 -1.01 11.59
N VAL A 189 20.67 -0.74 10.36
CA VAL A 189 19.94 -1.71 9.53
C VAL A 189 21.00 -2.59 8.85
N THR A 190 21.27 -3.76 9.42
CA THR A 190 22.07 -4.80 8.74
C THR A 190 21.20 -5.55 7.74
N PRO A 191 21.59 -5.70 6.45
CA PRO A 191 20.91 -6.58 5.53
C PRO A 191 21.12 -8.03 5.93
N SER A 192 20.04 -8.81 6.12
CA SER A 192 20.10 -10.25 6.42
C SER A 192 20.35 -11.08 5.14
N TRP A 193 21.45 -10.81 4.45
CA TRP A 193 21.95 -11.64 3.35
C TRP A 193 23.45 -11.83 3.53
N ALA A 194 23.82 -12.77 4.41
CA ALA A 194 25.17 -13.31 4.49
C ALA A 194 25.06 -14.83 4.54
N GLY A 195 25.82 -15.48 3.64
CA GLY A 195 25.65 -16.86 3.22
C GLY A 195 25.70 -17.91 4.32
N ARG A 196 24.97 -18.99 4.06
CA ARG A 196 25.19 -20.30 4.67
C ARG A 196 26.51 -20.84 4.12
N ASP A 197 27.59 -20.64 4.85
CA ASP A 197 28.83 -21.39 4.71
C ASP A 197 29.10 -22.11 6.04
N HIS A 198 28.77 -23.38 6.08
CA HIS A 198 29.29 -24.32 7.06
C HIS A 198 29.53 -25.66 6.36
N ARG A 199 30.82 -26.02 6.35
CA ARG A 199 31.44 -27.36 6.42
C ARG A 199 30.59 -28.57 6.08
#